data_AF-A0A5D6Y6G3-F1
#
_entry.id   AF-A0A5D6Y6G3-F1
#
_cell.length_a   1.000
_cell.length_b   1.000
_cell.length_c   1.000
_cell.angle_alpha   90.00
_cell.angle_beta   90.00
_cell.angle_gamma   90.00
#
_symmetry.space_group_name_H-M   'P 1'
#
loop_
_entity.id
_entity.type
_entity.pdbx_description
1 polymer ?
#
loop_
_entity_poly.entity_id
_entity_poly.type
_entity_poly.pdbx_seq_one_letter_code
_entity_poly.pdbx_strand_id
1 'polypeptide(L)'
;MKFFSLSLVSAALLAIASLSTTTDAHSWLVKPASRENSASGADTTNTRGCPNKGPGKVTSFKAGETIDVRYWRNNHLGGFIRWSLVPKGQESKANLDKSAFHYSCRESGPECLPKGDQAKNMYAWDGISRDNIISCGDKITLPDWLPVGDYVLQWTWFGVGSSFGNIGWAEPQFRSCADIKLTTKGSKSSAPKCPTFTGGDRVTKMKNQGNDKCFFFYTNDIVNSVYKGSNTNYASKYKFGIPAPIQKCGGGGSSNSTTPVTPPKPSTTPKTPAKNPKTPNATPKARAATPKASATTPKPASTQKPSTRATTIKTP
;
A
#
# COMPACT_ATOMS: atom_id res chain seq x y z
N MET A 1 5.71 -18.91 -64.96
CA MET A 1 4.66 -18.11 -64.30
C MET A 1 3.97 -18.93 -63.24
N LYS A 2 3.99 -18.44 -61.99
CA LYS A 2 3.06 -18.66 -60.85
C LYS A 2 3.83 -18.69 -59.53
N PHE A 3 4.20 -17.49 -59.07
CA PHE A 3 4.60 -17.21 -57.69
C PHE A 3 3.38 -16.67 -56.96
N PHE A 4 2.68 -17.48 -56.17
CA PHE A 4 1.79 -17.09 -55.08
C PHE A 4 1.57 -18.39 -54.29
N SER A 5 2.06 -18.57 -53.06
CA SER A 5 1.42 -18.00 -51.87
C SER A 5 2.30 -18.33 -50.66
N LEU A 6 3.13 -17.40 -50.19
CA LEU A 6 3.93 -17.59 -48.96
C LEU A 6 3.85 -16.38 -48.01
N SER A 7 2.79 -15.57 -48.10
CA SER A 7 2.70 -14.30 -47.37
C SER A 7 1.61 -14.23 -46.30
N LEU A 8 0.84 -15.30 -46.08
CA LEU A 8 -0.30 -15.27 -45.14
C LEU A 8 -0.03 -15.87 -43.75
N VAL A 9 1.09 -16.57 -43.54
CA VAL A 9 1.37 -17.22 -42.23
C VAL A 9 2.06 -16.26 -41.24
N SER A 10 2.76 -15.23 -41.71
CA SER A 10 3.53 -14.33 -40.82
C SER A 10 2.69 -13.28 -40.08
N ALA A 11 1.49 -12.94 -40.58
CA ALA A 11 0.63 -11.94 -39.93
C ALA A 11 -0.13 -12.50 -38.70
N ALA A 12 -0.44 -13.79 -38.69
CA ALA A 12 -1.16 -14.43 -37.58
C ALA A 12 -0.28 -14.61 -36.33
N LEU A 13 1.03 -14.83 -36.49
CA LEU A 13 1.96 -15.02 -35.37
C LEU A 13 2.32 -13.69 -34.66
N LEU A 14 2.33 -12.56 -35.36
CA LEU A 14 2.54 -11.24 -34.74
C LEU A 14 1.30 -10.70 -34.00
N ALA A 15 0.09 -11.14 -34.36
CA ALA A 15 -1.15 -10.79 -33.65
C ALA A 15 -1.30 -11.54 -32.31
N ILE A 16 -0.72 -12.75 -32.19
CA ILE A 16 -0.76 -13.54 -30.94
C ILE A 16 0.28 -13.02 -29.94
N ALA A 17 1.43 -12.51 -30.41
CA ALA A 17 2.47 -11.94 -29.55
C ALA A 17 2.10 -10.58 -28.93
N SER A 18 1.12 -9.86 -29.49
CA SER A 18 0.66 -8.55 -29.01
C SER A 18 -0.51 -8.62 -28.01
N LEU A 19 -1.04 -9.82 -27.73
CA LEU A 19 -2.09 -10.05 -26.73
C LEU A 19 -1.56 -10.46 -25.36
N SER A 20 -0.25 -10.60 -25.19
CA SER A 20 0.38 -10.78 -23.88
C SER A 20 0.54 -9.43 -23.18
N THR A 21 -0.55 -8.69 -22.99
CA THR A 21 -0.60 -7.73 -21.89
C THR A 21 -0.57 -8.56 -20.63
N THR A 22 0.61 -8.74 -20.03
CA THR A 22 0.74 -9.30 -18.69
C THR A 22 -0.06 -8.38 -17.78
N THR A 23 -1.29 -8.79 -17.49
CA THR A 23 -2.14 -8.19 -16.48
C THR A 23 -1.40 -8.34 -15.16
N ASP A 24 -0.73 -7.26 -14.74
CA ASP A 24 0.05 -7.21 -13.52
C ASP A 24 -0.88 -7.07 -12.32
N ALA A 25 -1.57 -8.16 -11.98
CA ALA A 25 -2.45 -8.27 -10.83
C ALA A 25 -1.65 -8.50 -9.53
N HIS A 26 -0.55 -7.78 -9.34
CA HIS A 26 0.38 -8.02 -8.24
C HIS A 26 0.66 -6.72 -7.49
N SER A 27 0.83 -6.86 -6.17
CA SER A 27 1.03 -5.73 -5.28
C SER A 27 2.35 -5.89 -4.53
N TRP A 28 3.02 -4.77 -4.30
CA TRP A 28 4.25 -4.70 -3.52
C TRP A 28 4.30 -3.40 -2.73
N LEU A 29 5.17 -3.38 -1.73
CA LEU A 29 5.49 -2.19 -0.94
C LEU A 29 6.14 -1.12 -1.83
N VAL A 30 5.74 0.14 -1.65
CA VAL A 30 6.28 1.32 -2.36
C VAL A 30 6.93 2.28 -1.38
N LYS A 31 6.36 2.40 -0.17
CA LYS A 31 6.89 3.23 0.91
C LYS A 31 6.90 2.44 2.22
N PRO A 32 8.03 2.34 2.93
CA PRO A 32 9.38 2.73 2.53
C PRO A 32 9.84 2.04 1.23
N ALA A 33 10.92 2.55 0.62
CA ALA A 33 11.38 2.06 -0.68
C ALA A 33 11.67 0.55 -0.63
N SER A 34 10.90 -0.22 -1.41
CA SER A 34 11.01 -1.67 -1.45
C SER A 34 12.20 -2.13 -2.29
N ARG A 35 12.73 -3.32 -1.95
CA ARG A 35 13.65 -4.09 -2.77
C ARG A 35 12.97 -4.68 -4.00
N GLU A 36 11.64 -4.78 -3.98
CA GLU A 36 10.80 -5.25 -5.06
C GLU A 36 10.29 -4.05 -5.88
N ASN A 37 10.42 -4.16 -7.20
CA ASN A 37 9.92 -3.18 -8.16
C ASN A 37 8.91 -3.81 -9.14
N SER A 38 8.42 -5.00 -8.81
CA SER A 38 7.55 -5.81 -9.64
C SER A 38 6.79 -6.85 -8.80
N ALA A 39 5.85 -7.51 -9.44
CA ALA A 39 5.08 -8.68 -9.02
C ALA A 39 5.83 -9.89 -8.39
N SER A 40 7.16 -9.92 -8.43
CA SER A 40 7.99 -11.09 -8.08
C SER A 40 7.83 -11.62 -6.64
N GLY A 41 7.11 -10.88 -5.79
CA GLY A 41 6.86 -11.19 -4.38
C GLY A 41 5.85 -12.31 -4.09
N ALA A 42 5.21 -12.90 -5.11
CA ALA A 42 4.25 -13.98 -4.90
C ALA A 42 4.89 -15.25 -4.29
N ASP A 43 4.23 -15.82 -3.28
CA ASP A 43 4.61 -17.03 -2.54
C ASP A 43 3.38 -17.91 -2.31
N THR A 44 3.34 -19.06 -2.98
CA THR A 44 2.28 -20.08 -2.86
C THR A 44 2.59 -21.15 -1.83
N THR A 45 3.85 -21.24 -1.38
CA THR A 45 4.36 -22.33 -0.54
C THR A 45 4.59 -21.92 0.90
N ASN A 46 4.56 -20.61 1.19
CA ASN A 46 4.91 -20.06 2.49
C ASN A 46 6.28 -20.57 2.94
N THR A 47 7.30 -20.45 2.10
CA THR A 47 8.68 -20.84 2.46
C THR A 47 9.63 -19.66 2.46
N ARG A 48 9.18 -18.50 1.98
CA ARG A 48 10.02 -17.35 1.66
C ARG A 48 10.02 -16.32 2.78
N GLY A 49 11.21 -15.80 3.09
CA GLY A 49 11.39 -14.55 3.83
C GLY A 49 11.23 -13.36 2.89
N CYS A 50 12.31 -12.61 2.65
CA CYS A 50 12.34 -11.61 1.57
C CYS A 50 12.46 -12.28 0.19
N PRO A 51 11.63 -11.89 -0.80
CA PRO A 51 11.83 -12.29 -2.19
C PRO A 51 13.17 -11.84 -2.75
N ASN A 52 13.49 -10.55 -2.62
CA ASN A 52 14.79 -10.03 -3.03
C ASN A 52 15.75 -9.98 -1.83
N LYS A 53 16.88 -10.69 -1.95
CA LYS A 53 17.96 -10.71 -0.94
C LYS A 53 19.03 -9.64 -1.18
N GLY A 54 19.01 -8.97 -2.32
CA GLY A 54 19.90 -7.86 -2.62
C GLY A 54 19.63 -6.65 -1.73
N PRO A 55 20.63 -5.77 -1.51
CA PRO A 55 20.42 -4.55 -0.74
C PRO A 55 19.45 -3.61 -1.47
N GLY A 56 18.55 -3.00 -0.71
CA GLY A 56 17.63 -1.96 -1.17
C GLY A 56 18.11 -0.56 -0.83
N LYS A 57 17.27 0.44 -1.15
CA LYS A 57 17.50 1.82 -0.70
C LYS A 57 17.15 1.93 0.78
N VAL A 58 18.14 2.31 1.60
CA VAL A 58 17.96 2.50 3.04
C VAL A 58 17.13 3.76 3.31
N THR A 59 16.09 3.63 4.12
CA THR A 59 15.31 4.77 4.65
C THR A 59 15.50 4.86 6.16
N SER A 60 15.81 6.04 6.69
CA SER A 60 16.07 6.23 8.13
C SER A 60 14.81 6.64 8.88
N PHE A 61 14.61 6.05 10.06
CA PHE A 61 13.51 6.35 10.98
C PHE A 61 14.01 6.32 12.42
N LYS A 62 13.15 6.72 13.37
CA LYS A 62 13.36 6.51 14.80
C LYS A 62 12.62 5.24 15.24
N ALA A 63 13.15 4.55 16.26
CA ALA A 63 12.37 3.54 16.95
C ALA A 63 11.11 4.20 17.57
N GLY A 64 9.96 3.52 17.51
CA GLY A 64 8.67 4.10 17.94
C GLY A 64 8.05 5.13 16.99
N GLU A 65 8.71 5.46 15.87
CA GLU A 65 8.15 6.40 14.89
C GLU A 65 6.91 5.83 14.21
N THR A 66 5.88 6.68 14.07
CA THR A 66 4.73 6.36 13.22
C THR A 66 5.04 6.79 11.79
N ILE A 67 5.19 5.81 10.90
CA ILE A 67 5.59 6.00 9.52
C ILE A 67 4.41 5.80 8.57
N ASP A 68 4.41 6.56 7.48
CA ASP A 68 3.50 6.35 6.36
C ASP A 68 4.00 5.19 5.52
N VAL A 69 3.17 4.16 5.35
CA VAL A 69 3.46 2.98 4.55
C VAL A 69 2.51 2.87 3.38
N ARG A 70 3.04 2.52 2.22
CA ARG A 70 2.28 2.51 0.98
C ARG A 70 2.63 1.31 0.12
N TYR A 71 1.65 0.76 -0.56
CA TYR A 71 1.74 -0.34 -1.50
C TYR A 71 0.74 -0.13 -2.63
N TRP A 72 1.02 -0.66 -3.81
CA TRP A 72 0.08 -0.52 -4.92
C TRP A 72 -1.21 -1.24 -4.64
N ARG A 73 -2.34 -0.56 -4.86
CA ARG A 73 -3.65 -1.19 -4.94
C ARG A 73 -3.63 -2.25 -6.05
N ASN A 74 -4.39 -3.29 -5.82
CA ASN A 74 -4.61 -4.37 -6.76
C ASN A 74 -6.12 -4.57 -6.88
N ASN A 75 -6.58 -5.17 -7.96
CA ASN A 75 -8.01 -5.42 -8.22
C ASN A 75 -8.61 -6.49 -7.28
N HIS A 76 -7.79 -7.19 -6.50
CA HIS A 76 -8.25 -8.15 -5.50
C HIS A 76 -8.56 -7.47 -4.16
N LEU A 77 -9.62 -7.94 -3.51
CA LEU A 77 -10.17 -7.30 -2.34
C LEU A 77 -9.88 -8.03 -1.05
N GLY A 78 -9.72 -7.22 0.00
CA GLY A 78 -9.58 -7.70 1.36
C GLY A 78 -8.25 -8.42 1.61
N GLY A 79 -8.29 -9.25 2.64
CA GLY A 79 -7.13 -9.86 3.24
C GLY A 79 -6.45 -8.93 4.24
N PHE A 80 -5.31 -9.39 4.69
CA PHE A 80 -4.56 -8.80 5.80
C PHE A 80 -3.17 -8.41 5.34
N ILE A 81 -2.64 -7.35 5.93
CA ILE A 81 -1.22 -7.03 5.89
C ILE A 81 -0.59 -7.42 7.21
N ARG A 82 0.53 -8.13 7.15
CA ARG A 82 1.45 -8.33 8.27
C ARG A 82 2.70 -7.49 8.07
N TRP A 83 3.15 -6.86 9.14
CA TRP A 83 4.42 -6.16 9.24
C TRP A 83 5.36 -6.86 10.21
N SER A 84 6.56 -7.16 9.72
CA SER A 84 7.63 -7.79 10.49
C SER A 84 8.91 -6.98 10.35
N LEU A 85 9.77 -6.98 11.37
CA LEU A 85 11.02 -6.23 11.36
C LEU A 85 12.14 -7.05 11.99
N VAL A 86 13.21 -7.30 11.23
CA VAL A 86 14.39 -8.07 11.69
C VAL A 86 15.68 -7.30 11.43
N PRO A 87 16.76 -7.53 12.20
CA PRO A 87 18.07 -7.02 11.85
C PRO A 87 18.48 -7.45 10.44
N LYS A 88 19.23 -6.60 9.74
CA LYS A 88 19.76 -6.92 8.41
C LYS A 88 20.62 -8.19 8.46
N GLY A 89 20.42 -9.10 7.51
CA GLY A 89 21.05 -10.42 7.48
C GLY A 89 20.22 -11.51 8.17
N GLN A 90 19.13 -11.16 8.86
CA GLN A 90 18.25 -12.10 9.55
C GLN A 90 16.90 -12.32 8.85
N GLU A 91 16.74 -11.90 7.59
CA GLU A 91 15.50 -11.99 6.78
C GLU A 91 15.06 -13.42 6.35
N SER A 92 15.33 -14.43 7.18
CA SER A 92 14.73 -15.76 7.02
C SER A 92 13.23 -15.73 7.31
N LYS A 93 12.45 -16.63 6.69
CA LYS A 93 11.02 -16.79 6.97
C LYS A 93 10.76 -16.93 8.47
N ALA A 94 11.50 -17.83 9.14
CA ALA A 94 11.28 -18.13 10.56
C ALA A 94 11.49 -16.90 11.46
N ASN A 95 12.49 -16.07 11.17
CA ASN A 95 12.75 -14.85 11.94
C ASN A 95 11.69 -13.78 11.66
N LEU A 96 11.28 -13.63 10.40
CA LEU A 96 10.23 -12.68 10.00
C LEU A 96 8.87 -13.05 10.59
N ASP A 97 8.53 -14.33 10.67
CA ASP A 97 7.29 -14.79 11.29
C ASP A 97 7.27 -14.52 12.81
N LYS A 98 8.41 -14.70 13.49
CA LYS A 98 8.54 -14.43 14.94
C LYS A 98 8.61 -12.95 15.30
N SER A 99 8.95 -12.09 14.34
CA SER A 99 9.14 -10.64 14.54
C SER A 99 7.98 -9.79 14.01
N ALA A 100 6.84 -10.43 13.74
CA ALA A 100 5.61 -9.70 13.39
C ALA A 100 5.21 -8.78 14.56
N PHE A 101 5.07 -7.49 14.29
CA PHE A 101 4.75 -6.48 15.31
C PHE A 101 3.43 -5.77 15.06
N HIS A 102 2.93 -5.80 13.83
CA HIS A 102 1.68 -5.14 13.47
C HIS A 102 0.94 -5.88 12.35
N TYR A 103 -0.39 -5.88 12.43
CA TYR A 103 -1.29 -6.34 11.38
C TYR A 103 -2.28 -5.23 11.02
N SER A 104 -2.76 -5.22 9.78
CA SER A 104 -3.83 -4.32 9.38
C SER A 104 -4.71 -4.95 8.31
N CYS A 105 -5.92 -4.44 8.11
CA CYS A 105 -6.67 -4.77 6.90
C CYS A 105 -5.98 -4.16 5.67
N ARG A 106 -6.06 -4.89 4.53
CA ARG A 106 -5.45 -4.48 3.26
C ARG A 106 -5.87 -3.10 2.77
N GLU A 107 -7.12 -2.72 2.99
CA GLU A 107 -7.67 -1.42 2.56
C GLU A 107 -8.09 -0.59 3.79
N SER A 108 -7.28 -0.61 4.84
CA SER A 108 -7.55 0.09 6.12
C SER A 108 -7.49 1.61 6.00
N GLY A 109 -6.49 2.12 5.27
CA GLY A 109 -6.27 3.56 5.13
C GLY A 109 -7.36 4.28 4.31
N PRO A 110 -7.59 5.58 4.60
CA PRO A 110 -8.69 6.35 4.00
C PRO A 110 -8.51 6.62 2.50
N GLU A 111 -7.27 6.55 2.00
CA GLU A 111 -6.93 6.85 0.61
C GLU A 111 -6.97 5.61 -0.31
N CYS A 112 -7.20 4.42 0.26
CA CYS A 112 -7.28 3.17 -0.49
C CYS A 112 -8.69 2.96 -1.08
N LEU A 113 -9.14 3.89 -1.91
CA LEU A 113 -10.47 3.86 -2.54
C LEU A 113 -10.33 4.06 -4.07
N PRO A 114 -10.87 3.16 -4.92
CA PRO A 114 -10.95 3.41 -6.36
C PRO A 114 -11.73 4.71 -6.64
N LYS A 115 -11.44 5.40 -7.75
CA LYS A 115 -12.28 6.55 -8.14
C LYS A 115 -13.68 6.08 -8.54
N GLY A 116 -14.70 6.92 -8.31
CA GLY A 116 -16.09 6.68 -8.73
C GLY A 116 -16.94 5.89 -7.72
N ASP A 117 -18.01 5.28 -8.22
CA ASP A 117 -18.99 4.54 -7.42
C ASP A 117 -18.35 3.28 -6.84
N GLN A 118 -18.14 3.28 -5.52
CA GLN A 118 -17.45 2.20 -4.79
C GLN A 118 -18.16 0.84 -4.90
N ALA A 119 -19.49 0.85 -5.03
CA ALA A 119 -20.28 -0.38 -5.13
C ALA A 119 -20.10 -1.03 -6.51
N LYS A 120 -19.99 -0.23 -7.57
CA LYS A 120 -19.79 -0.71 -8.95
C LYS A 120 -18.33 -0.97 -9.27
N ASN A 121 -17.42 -0.20 -8.67
CA ASN A 121 -15.97 -0.29 -8.88
C ASN A 121 -15.29 -1.17 -7.83
N MET A 122 -16.05 -2.07 -7.20
CA MET A 122 -15.55 -2.89 -6.11
C MET A 122 -14.36 -3.74 -6.56
N TYR A 123 -14.43 -4.36 -7.74
CA TYR A 123 -13.36 -5.16 -8.36
C TYR A 123 -12.63 -4.41 -9.50
N ALA A 124 -12.67 -3.08 -9.50
CA ALA A 124 -12.14 -2.29 -10.60
C ALA A 124 -10.67 -2.64 -10.89
N TRP A 125 -10.37 -2.73 -12.19
CA TRP A 125 -9.06 -3.01 -12.75
C TRP A 125 -8.07 -1.88 -12.45
N ASP A 126 -6.90 -2.24 -11.93
CA ASP A 126 -5.80 -1.30 -11.70
C ASP A 126 -4.79 -1.49 -12.84
N GLY A 127 -5.02 -0.80 -13.97
CA GLY A 127 -4.02 -0.69 -15.03
C GLY A 127 -2.91 0.30 -14.65
N ILE A 128 -1.74 0.18 -15.29
CA ILE A 128 -0.60 1.12 -15.18
C ILE A 128 -0.96 2.55 -15.69
N SER A 129 -2.19 2.79 -16.14
CA SER A 129 -2.67 4.15 -16.41
C SER A 129 -2.69 4.97 -15.12
N ARG A 130 -2.07 6.15 -15.16
CA ARG A 130 -1.78 7.05 -14.02
C ARG A 130 -2.97 7.33 -13.09
N ASP A 131 -4.21 7.17 -13.57
CA ASP A 131 -5.42 7.50 -12.83
C ASP A 131 -5.86 6.45 -11.78
N ASN A 132 -5.41 5.19 -11.90
CA ASN A 132 -5.74 4.07 -11.00
C ASN A 132 -4.54 3.56 -10.20
N ILE A 133 -3.40 4.27 -10.27
CA ILE A 133 -2.23 4.02 -9.41
C ILE A 133 -2.55 4.53 -8.01
N ILE A 134 -3.36 3.77 -7.27
CA ILE A 134 -3.77 4.11 -5.91
C ILE A 134 -2.74 3.53 -4.95
N SER A 135 -2.13 4.41 -4.16
CA SER A 135 -1.20 4.02 -3.12
C SER A 135 -2.00 3.67 -1.86
N CYS A 136 -2.38 2.40 -1.76
CA CYS A 136 -3.02 1.87 -0.57
C CYS A 136 -2.01 1.79 0.58
N GLY A 137 -2.53 1.86 1.80
CA GLY A 137 -1.70 1.89 3.00
C GLY A 137 -2.20 2.93 3.97
N ASP A 138 -1.55 2.95 5.12
CA ASP A 138 -1.91 3.79 6.25
C ASP A 138 -0.63 4.10 7.03
N LYS A 139 -0.76 4.39 8.32
CA LYS A 139 0.33 4.57 9.24
C LYS A 139 0.55 3.32 10.08
N ILE A 140 1.82 2.99 10.30
CA ILE A 140 2.22 1.98 11.29
C ILE A 140 3.22 2.58 12.25
N THR A 141 3.20 2.15 13.51
CA THR A 141 4.21 2.53 14.50
C THR A 141 5.31 1.48 14.51
N LEU A 142 6.55 1.88 14.21
CA LEU A 142 7.71 1.00 14.29
C LEU A 142 7.94 0.56 15.74
N PRO A 143 8.51 -0.64 15.98
CA PRO A 143 8.85 -1.12 17.31
C PRO A 143 9.65 -0.10 18.14
N ASP A 144 9.15 0.23 19.33
CA ASP A 144 9.76 1.18 20.27
C ASP A 144 10.63 0.48 21.33
N TRP A 145 11.01 -0.78 21.09
CA TRP A 145 11.88 -1.58 21.97
C TRP A 145 13.16 -2.05 21.27
N LEU A 146 13.34 -1.65 20.01
CA LEU A 146 14.51 -2.05 19.23
C LEU A 146 15.66 -1.06 19.44
N PRO A 147 16.93 -1.54 19.42
CA PRO A 147 18.09 -0.68 19.41
C PRO A 147 18.28 0.05 18.07
N VAL A 148 19.23 0.98 18.06
CA VAL A 148 19.79 1.54 16.82
C VAL A 148 20.36 0.42 15.97
N GLY A 149 20.14 0.47 14.65
CA GLY A 149 20.71 -0.52 13.74
C GLY A 149 20.10 -0.50 12.36
N ASP A 150 20.64 -1.36 11.49
CA ASP A 150 20.11 -1.63 10.17
C ASP A 150 19.13 -2.81 10.23
N TYR A 151 17.95 -2.62 9.66
CA TYR A 151 16.84 -3.56 9.72
C TYR A 151 16.21 -3.78 8.34
N VAL A 152 15.45 -4.87 8.23
CA VAL A 152 14.64 -5.21 7.07
C VAL A 152 13.18 -5.27 7.50
N LEU A 153 12.38 -4.35 6.99
CA LEU A 153 10.93 -4.30 7.18
C LEU A 153 10.26 -5.17 6.11
N GLN A 154 9.51 -6.19 6.52
CA GLN A 154 8.72 -7.01 5.60
C GLN A 154 7.25 -6.58 5.64
N TRP A 155 6.71 -6.37 4.45
CA TRP A 155 5.28 -6.31 4.16
C TRP A 155 4.82 -7.67 3.64
N THR A 156 3.74 -8.21 4.18
CA THR A 156 3.12 -9.45 3.66
C THR A 156 1.62 -9.29 3.53
N TRP A 157 1.07 -9.50 2.33
CA TRP A 157 -0.37 -9.55 2.07
C TRP A 157 -0.84 -11.00 1.91
N PHE A 158 -1.91 -11.37 2.62
CA PHE A 158 -2.44 -12.73 2.63
C PHE A 158 -3.95 -12.76 2.88
N GLY A 159 -4.58 -13.93 2.70
CA GLY A 159 -6.02 -14.12 2.93
C GLY A 159 -6.90 -13.41 1.89
N VAL A 160 -6.40 -13.27 0.66
CA VAL A 160 -7.08 -12.64 -0.48
C VAL A 160 -7.60 -13.72 -1.44
N GLY A 161 -8.73 -13.44 -2.09
CA GLY A 161 -9.38 -14.33 -3.06
C GLY A 161 -9.29 -13.81 -4.49
N SER A 162 -9.94 -14.53 -5.41
CA SER A 162 -10.11 -14.19 -6.83
C SER A 162 -8.89 -14.42 -7.73
N SER A 163 -8.21 -15.57 -7.63
CA SER A 163 -7.00 -15.84 -8.43
C SER A 163 -7.25 -16.19 -9.90
N PHE A 164 -6.53 -15.55 -10.82
CA PHE A 164 -6.66 -15.73 -12.29
C PHE A 164 -8.11 -15.60 -12.79
N GLY A 165 -8.89 -14.68 -12.20
CA GLY A 165 -10.32 -14.51 -12.51
C GLY A 165 -11.24 -15.56 -11.87
N ASN A 166 -10.69 -16.50 -11.10
CA ASN A 166 -11.43 -17.53 -10.38
C ASN A 166 -11.76 -17.04 -8.96
N ILE A 167 -12.97 -16.49 -8.79
CA ILE A 167 -13.48 -15.94 -7.52
C ILE A 167 -13.56 -16.96 -6.38
N GLY A 168 -13.55 -18.26 -6.69
CA GLY A 168 -13.46 -19.36 -5.74
C GLY A 168 -12.04 -19.77 -5.33
N TRP A 169 -11.00 -19.11 -5.83
CA TRP A 169 -9.60 -19.43 -5.53
C TRP A 169 -8.97 -18.35 -4.64
N ALA A 170 -8.09 -18.77 -3.74
CA ALA A 170 -7.24 -17.87 -3.00
C ALA A 170 -6.12 -17.35 -3.92
N GLU A 171 -5.64 -16.14 -3.66
CA GLU A 171 -4.41 -15.62 -4.25
C GLU A 171 -3.18 -16.09 -3.46
N PRO A 172 -1.97 -16.09 -4.06
CA PRO A 172 -0.76 -16.33 -3.31
C PRO A 172 -0.55 -15.23 -2.27
N GLN A 173 0.35 -15.50 -1.33
CA GLN A 173 0.82 -14.45 -0.44
C GLN A 173 1.77 -13.56 -1.22
N PHE A 174 1.70 -12.26 -0.98
CA PHE A 174 2.65 -11.32 -1.57
C PHE A 174 3.57 -10.81 -0.48
N ARG A 175 4.86 -10.80 -0.74
CA ARG A 175 5.88 -10.32 0.19
C ARG A 175 6.69 -9.23 -0.47
N SER A 176 7.08 -8.24 0.31
CA SER A 176 8.05 -7.23 -0.08
C SER A 176 8.90 -6.86 1.13
N CYS A 177 10.14 -6.48 0.90
CA CYS A 177 11.06 -6.03 1.93
C CYS A 177 11.58 -4.64 1.61
N ALA A 178 11.83 -3.86 2.67
CA ALA A 178 12.47 -2.56 2.58
C ALA A 178 13.63 -2.49 3.59
N ASP A 179 14.73 -1.88 3.18
CA ASP A 179 15.86 -1.63 4.06
C ASP A 179 15.59 -0.35 4.85
N ILE A 180 15.62 -0.45 6.18
CA ILE A 180 15.44 0.71 7.06
C ILE A 180 16.58 0.79 8.08
N LYS A 181 16.87 2.01 8.54
CA LYS A 181 17.82 2.27 9.63
C LYS A 181 17.11 2.93 10.79
N LEU A 182 17.15 2.31 11.96
CA LEU A 182 16.69 2.93 13.20
C LEU A 182 17.84 3.79 13.75
N THR A 183 17.60 5.09 13.85
CA THR A 183 18.60 6.10 14.24
C THR A 183 18.61 6.38 15.73
N THR A 184 17.58 5.95 16.46
CA THR A 184 17.46 6.07 17.91
C THR A 184 17.12 4.72 18.51
N LYS A 185 17.55 4.52 19.76
CA LYS A 185 17.07 3.40 20.58
C LYS A 185 15.62 3.68 20.99
N GLY A 186 14.79 2.64 20.99
CA GLY A 186 13.43 2.72 21.49
C GLY A 186 13.35 3.02 22.99
N SER A 187 12.23 3.60 23.42
CA SER A 187 12.00 3.99 24.82
C SER A 187 11.60 2.81 25.72
N LYS A 188 11.09 1.71 25.14
CA LYS A 188 10.61 0.54 25.86
C LYS A 188 11.73 -0.48 26.05
N SER A 189 11.72 -1.16 27.20
CA SER A 189 12.72 -2.16 27.56
C SER A 189 12.50 -3.52 26.89
N SER A 190 11.29 -3.82 26.42
CA SER A 190 10.95 -5.12 25.85
C SER A 190 9.82 -5.06 24.82
N ALA A 191 9.76 -6.10 23.98
CA ALA A 191 8.68 -6.29 23.03
C ALA A 191 7.35 -6.63 23.73
N PRO A 192 6.20 -6.14 23.24
CA PRO A 192 4.91 -6.61 23.71
C PRO A 192 4.73 -8.09 23.38
N LYS A 193 3.93 -8.80 24.20
CA LYS A 193 3.62 -10.23 23.97
C LYS A 193 2.87 -10.46 22.65
N CYS A 194 2.16 -9.44 22.18
CA CYS A 194 1.25 -9.54 21.05
C CYS A 194 1.47 -8.39 20.07
N PRO A 195 1.38 -8.67 18.76
CA PRO A 195 1.38 -7.63 17.75
C PRO A 195 0.10 -6.80 17.84
N THR A 196 0.17 -5.55 17.40
CA THR A 196 -1.00 -4.67 17.32
C THR A 196 -1.80 -4.94 16.05
N PHE A 197 -3.05 -4.46 16.00
CA PHE A 197 -3.92 -4.66 14.84
C PHE A 197 -4.77 -3.42 14.54
N THR A 198 -4.82 -3.04 13.27
CA THR A 198 -5.74 -2.01 12.74
C THR A 198 -6.80 -2.66 11.85
N GLY A 199 -8.03 -2.68 12.33
CA GLY A 199 -9.19 -3.18 11.59
C GLY A 199 -9.79 -2.15 10.62
N GLY A 200 -10.85 -2.57 9.90
CA GLY A 200 -11.71 -1.69 9.14
C GLY A 200 -11.24 -1.43 7.70
N ASP A 201 -11.53 -2.35 6.79
CA ASP A 201 -11.36 -2.12 5.35
C ASP A 201 -12.62 -1.53 4.67
N ARG A 202 -12.46 -1.16 3.41
CA ARG A 202 -13.53 -0.66 2.56
C ARG A 202 -14.78 -1.57 2.54
N VAL A 203 -14.60 -2.89 2.45
CA VAL A 203 -15.73 -3.83 2.36
C VAL A 203 -16.47 -3.91 3.70
N THR A 204 -15.76 -3.91 4.82
CA THR A 204 -16.36 -3.87 6.15
C THR A 204 -17.20 -2.62 6.36
N LYS A 205 -16.72 -1.46 5.89
CA LYS A 205 -17.45 -0.18 5.91
C LYS A 205 -18.69 -0.24 5.02
N MET A 206 -18.56 -0.71 3.77
CA MET A 206 -19.68 -0.85 2.83
C MET A 206 -20.77 -1.82 3.32
N LYS A 207 -20.40 -2.84 4.08
CA LYS A 207 -21.31 -3.88 4.61
C LYS A 207 -21.70 -3.66 6.07
N ASN A 208 -21.33 -2.52 6.66
CA ASN A 208 -21.57 -2.17 8.07
C ASN A 208 -21.16 -3.29 9.05
N GLN A 209 -19.98 -3.88 8.86
CA GLN A 209 -19.46 -5.02 9.65
C GLN A 209 -18.55 -4.62 10.81
N GLY A 210 -18.47 -3.32 11.13
CA GLY A 210 -17.57 -2.75 12.13
C GLY A 210 -16.20 -2.35 11.56
N ASN A 211 -15.43 -1.63 12.39
CA ASN A 211 -14.09 -1.13 12.04
C ASN A 211 -12.96 -1.94 12.70
N ASP A 212 -13.28 -3.08 13.30
CA ASP A 212 -12.40 -3.95 14.07
C ASP A 212 -12.12 -5.28 13.34
N LYS A 213 -12.57 -5.41 12.09
CA LYS A 213 -12.46 -6.64 11.28
C LYS A 213 -11.97 -6.30 9.88
N CYS A 214 -11.47 -7.32 9.20
CA CYS A 214 -11.19 -7.30 7.78
C CYS A 214 -12.10 -8.29 7.04
N PHE A 215 -12.47 -7.94 5.83
CA PHE A 215 -12.95 -8.85 4.82
C PHE A 215 -11.78 -9.68 4.29
N PHE A 216 -11.93 -11.00 4.24
CA PHE A 216 -10.87 -11.90 3.77
C PHE A 216 -11.47 -13.15 3.12
N PHE A 217 -10.62 -13.90 2.41
CA PHE A 217 -10.99 -15.12 1.72
C PHE A 217 -10.32 -16.34 2.36
N TYR A 218 -11.13 -17.37 2.62
CA TYR A 218 -10.77 -18.72 3.07
C TYR A 218 -10.12 -18.81 4.45
N THR A 219 -8.95 -18.18 4.63
CA THR A 219 -8.11 -18.27 5.82
C THR A 219 -7.71 -16.88 6.34
N ASN A 220 -7.66 -16.75 7.67
CA ASN A 220 -7.13 -15.59 8.37
C ASN A 220 -5.70 -15.81 8.89
N ASP A 221 -5.01 -16.84 8.40
CA ASP A 221 -3.62 -17.14 8.72
C ASP A 221 -2.77 -17.27 7.44
N ILE A 222 -1.45 -17.21 7.61
CA ILE A 222 -0.48 -17.45 6.55
C ILE A 222 -0.25 -18.97 6.44
N VAL A 223 -0.71 -19.56 5.33
CA VAL A 223 -0.79 -21.01 5.11
C VAL A 223 0.15 -21.48 4.00
N ASN A 224 0.43 -22.79 3.94
CA ASN A 224 1.49 -23.37 3.10
C ASN A 224 1.01 -23.77 1.70
N SER A 225 -0.27 -23.54 1.41
CA SER A 225 -0.89 -23.84 0.13
C SER A 225 -2.03 -22.87 -0.15
N VAL A 226 -2.26 -22.62 -1.44
CA VAL A 226 -3.34 -21.75 -1.90
C VAL A 226 -4.60 -22.60 -2.12
N TYR A 227 -5.70 -22.20 -1.47
CA TYR A 227 -6.99 -22.87 -1.65
C TYR A 227 -7.54 -22.67 -3.05
N LYS A 228 -8.02 -23.76 -3.67
CA LYS A 228 -8.71 -23.73 -4.97
C LYS A 228 -10.08 -24.39 -4.83
N GLY A 229 -11.12 -23.57 -4.81
CA GLY A 229 -12.52 -24.01 -4.73
C GLY A 229 -13.29 -23.83 -6.03
N SER A 230 -14.62 -23.86 -5.92
CA SER A 230 -15.54 -23.61 -7.04
C SER A 230 -15.98 -22.14 -7.12
N ASN A 231 -16.15 -21.64 -8.35
CA ASN A 231 -16.78 -20.36 -8.64
C ASN A 231 -18.30 -20.32 -8.37
N THR A 232 -18.94 -21.46 -8.11
CA THR A 232 -20.39 -21.48 -7.82
C THR A 232 -20.69 -21.30 -6.32
N ASN A 233 -19.79 -21.78 -5.45
CA ASN A 233 -20.00 -21.81 -3.98
C ASN A 233 -18.98 -20.97 -3.20
N TYR A 234 -18.35 -19.99 -3.88
CA TYR A 234 -17.26 -19.19 -3.34
C TYR A 234 -17.69 -18.25 -2.21
N ALA A 235 -18.95 -17.78 -2.21
CA ALA A 235 -19.40 -16.72 -1.30
C ALA A 235 -19.19 -17.10 0.18
N SER A 236 -19.43 -18.37 0.54
CA SER A 236 -19.20 -18.91 1.88
C SER A 236 -17.74 -18.85 2.36
N LYS A 237 -16.79 -18.64 1.43
CA LYS A 237 -15.36 -18.55 1.73
C LYS A 237 -14.92 -17.12 1.99
N TYR A 238 -15.70 -16.11 1.61
CA TYR A 238 -15.47 -14.74 2.00
C TYR A 238 -16.07 -14.47 3.38
N LYS A 239 -15.25 -13.94 4.29
CA LYS A 239 -15.56 -13.83 5.72
C LYS A 239 -15.12 -12.48 6.25
N PHE A 240 -15.64 -12.13 7.43
CA PHE A 240 -15.18 -10.99 8.22
C PHE A 240 -14.53 -11.49 9.51
N GLY A 241 -13.37 -10.94 9.86
CA GLY A 241 -12.66 -11.34 11.07
C GLY A 241 -11.31 -10.67 11.23
N ILE A 242 -10.52 -11.15 12.19
CA ILE A 242 -9.17 -10.64 12.49
C ILE A 242 -8.12 -11.73 12.20
N PRO A 243 -6.83 -11.37 12.01
CA PRO A 243 -5.78 -12.36 11.78
C PRO A 243 -5.69 -13.40 12.90
N ALA A 244 -5.46 -14.67 12.56
CA ALA A 244 -5.34 -15.75 13.54
C ALA A 244 -4.26 -15.48 14.62
N PRO A 245 -3.08 -14.88 14.31
CA PRO A 245 -2.13 -14.47 15.35
C PRO A 245 -2.70 -13.47 16.36
N ILE A 246 -3.57 -12.57 15.93
CA ILE A 246 -4.25 -11.60 16.81
C ILE A 246 -5.35 -12.29 17.63
N GLN A 247 -6.06 -13.27 17.06
CA GLN A 247 -7.03 -14.09 17.81
C GLN A 247 -6.37 -14.87 18.94
N LYS A 248 -5.24 -15.54 18.64
CA LYS A 248 -4.43 -16.29 19.62
C LYS A 248 -3.93 -15.40 20.76
N CYS A 249 -3.79 -14.11 20.49
CA CYS A 249 -3.41 -13.07 21.45
C CYS A 249 -4.55 -12.54 22.32
N GLY A 250 -5.72 -13.19 22.31
CA GLY A 250 -6.89 -12.77 23.11
C GLY A 250 -7.80 -11.77 22.40
N GLY A 251 -7.59 -11.50 21.11
CA GLY A 251 -8.52 -10.76 20.26
C GLY A 251 -8.65 -9.27 20.60
N GLY A 252 -7.81 -8.44 19.99
CA GLY A 252 -8.16 -7.03 19.71
C GLY A 252 -8.54 -6.18 20.92
N GLY A 253 -7.71 -6.14 21.96
CA GLY A 253 -7.76 -5.03 22.92
C GLY A 253 -7.44 -3.72 22.18
N SER A 254 -8.47 -2.94 21.91
CA SER A 254 -8.38 -1.58 21.37
C SER A 254 -7.37 -0.76 22.17
N SER A 255 -6.18 -0.53 21.62
CA SER A 255 -5.43 0.69 21.94
C SER A 255 -5.98 1.79 21.04
N ASN A 256 -7.20 2.24 21.34
CA ASN A 256 -7.70 3.49 20.83
C ASN A 256 -6.93 4.62 21.50
N SER A 257 -6.06 5.29 20.75
CA SER A 257 -5.90 6.73 20.91
C SER A 257 -5.58 7.35 19.55
N THR A 258 -6.60 7.39 18.70
CA THR A 258 -6.81 8.55 17.84
C THR A 258 -8.21 9.04 18.19
N THR A 259 -8.30 9.85 19.24
CA THR A 259 -9.40 10.78 19.36
C THR A 259 -9.43 11.63 18.08
N PRO A 260 -10.59 11.80 17.42
CA PRO A 260 -10.75 12.88 16.47
C PRO A 260 -10.50 14.18 17.23
N VAL A 261 -9.54 14.98 16.80
CA VAL A 261 -9.44 16.37 17.23
C VAL A 261 -10.66 17.09 16.67
N THR A 262 -11.72 17.15 17.45
CA THR A 262 -12.82 18.10 17.23
C THR A 262 -12.20 19.50 17.33
N PRO A 263 -12.36 20.37 16.33
CA PRO A 263 -11.96 21.77 16.48
C PRO A 263 -12.68 22.35 17.70
N PRO A 264 -12.01 23.10 18.59
CA PRO A 264 -12.70 23.71 19.71
C PRO A 264 -13.77 24.66 19.15
N LYS A 265 -15.03 24.34 19.47
CA LYS A 265 -16.17 25.24 19.26
C LYS A 265 -15.85 26.56 19.97
N PRO A 266 -16.02 27.73 19.33
CA PRO A 266 -15.72 29.01 19.98
C PRO A 266 -16.62 29.15 21.20
N SER A 267 -16.00 29.32 22.36
CA SER A 267 -16.70 29.62 23.61
C SER A 267 -17.37 30.97 23.47
N THR A 268 -18.71 30.95 23.50
CA THR A 268 -19.55 32.13 23.63
C THR A 268 -19.64 32.44 25.11
N THR A 269 -18.81 33.37 25.59
CA THR A 269 -19.08 34.05 26.85
C THR A 269 -18.84 35.56 26.67
N PRO A 270 -19.81 36.43 27.03
CA PRO A 270 -19.74 37.86 26.75
C PRO A 270 -18.64 38.54 27.57
N LYS A 271 -17.75 39.31 26.92
CA LYS A 271 -16.87 40.26 27.59
C LYS A 271 -17.59 41.59 27.75
N THR A 272 -17.88 41.95 28.99
CA THR A 272 -18.29 43.30 29.41
C THR A 272 -17.09 44.27 29.32
N PRO A 273 -17.29 45.54 28.90
CA PRO A 273 -16.19 46.43 28.52
C PRO A 273 -15.61 47.21 29.71
N ALA A 274 -14.29 47.33 29.76
CA ALA A 274 -13.59 48.21 30.71
C ALA A 274 -12.67 49.21 29.98
N LYS A 275 -13.15 50.46 30.01
CA LYS A 275 -12.51 51.79 29.98
C LYS A 275 -11.06 51.96 29.46
N ASN A 276 -10.95 52.86 28.48
CA ASN A 276 -9.77 53.64 28.08
C ASN A 276 -8.94 54.20 29.25
N PRO A 277 -7.63 54.39 29.03
CA PRO A 277 -7.12 55.77 29.00
C PRO A 277 -6.07 56.08 27.92
N LYS A 278 -6.26 57.26 27.31
CA LYS A 278 -5.35 58.28 26.74
C LYS A 278 -4.06 57.90 25.99
N THR A 279 -4.03 58.41 24.76
CA THR A 279 -2.93 58.70 23.83
C THR A 279 -1.79 59.55 24.42
N PRO A 280 -0.58 59.48 23.84
CA PRO A 280 -0.14 60.62 23.00
C PRO A 280 0.52 60.24 21.65
N ASN A 281 0.46 61.23 20.76
CA ASN A 281 0.85 61.31 19.35
C ASN A 281 2.36 61.15 19.05
N ALA A 282 2.72 60.57 17.90
CA ALA A 282 3.62 61.14 16.87
C ALA A 282 3.86 60.16 15.69
N THR A 283 3.70 60.64 14.46
CA THR A 283 4.01 60.02 13.14
C THR A 283 5.44 60.47 12.69
N PRO A 284 6.06 60.14 11.52
CA PRO A 284 5.58 59.40 10.33
C PRO A 284 6.60 58.51 9.54
N LYS A 285 6.07 57.88 8.46
CA LYS A 285 6.73 57.31 7.23
C LYS A 285 7.44 55.95 7.42
N ALA A 286 7.31 54.97 6.52
CA ALA A 286 7.51 55.08 5.07
C ALA A 286 6.60 54.17 4.22
N ARG A 287 6.58 54.52 2.93
CA ARG A 287 5.75 54.07 1.82
C ARG A 287 6.58 53.19 0.89
N ALA A 288 6.06 52.02 0.49
CA ALA A 288 6.35 51.29 -0.76
C ALA A 288 5.57 49.97 -0.72
N ALA A 289 5.04 49.35 -1.76
CA ALA A 289 4.67 49.69 -3.13
C ALA A 289 3.79 48.49 -3.57
N THR A 290 2.74 48.77 -4.32
CA THR A 290 1.83 47.87 -5.08
C THR A 290 2.60 46.90 -6.04
N PRO A 291 1.98 45.97 -6.82
CA PRO A 291 0.58 45.56 -6.95
C PRO A 291 0.32 44.03 -7.16
N LYS A 292 -0.98 43.76 -7.32
CA LYS A 292 -1.70 42.56 -7.81
C LYS A 292 -1.36 42.15 -9.26
N ALA A 293 -1.77 40.91 -9.58
CA ALA A 293 -1.95 40.27 -10.91
C ALA A 293 -0.68 39.64 -11.52
N SER A 294 -0.70 38.55 -12.29
CA SER A 294 -1.81 37.90 -13.01
C SER A 294 -1.45 36.44 -13.31
N ALA A 295 -2.49 35.62 -13.47
CA ALA A 295 -2.40 34.29 -14.03
C ALA A 295 -2.01 34.35 -15.52
N THR A 296 -1.10 33.45 -15.94
CA THR A 296 -1.00 33.03 -17.34
C THR A 296 -0.42 31.62 -17.40
N THR A 297 -1.26 30.69 -17.84
CA THR A 297 -0.95 29.30 -18.18
C THR A 297 -0.24 29.23 -19.53
N PRO A 298 0.81 28.40 -19.69
CA PRO A 298 1.24 27.98 -21.03
C PRO A 298 0.69 26.60 -21.41
N LYS A 299 0.11 26.56 -22.60
CA LYS A 299 -0.36 25.40 -23.37
C LYS A 299 0.80 24.43 -23.71
N PRO A 300 0.59 23.09 -23.76
CA PRO A 300 1.65 22.15 -24.11
C PRO A 300 1.97 22.15 -25.62
N ALA A 301 3.26 22.04 -25.93
CA ALA A 301 3.81 21.95 -27.29
C ALA A 301 3.63 20.56 -27.91
N SER A 302 3.39 20.59 -29.22
CA SER A 302 3.17 19.46 -30.13
C SER A 302 4.38 18.51 -30.23
N THR A 303 4.12 17.21 -30.14
CA THR A 303 5.07 16.11 -30.43
C THR A 303 5.44 16.04 -31.90
N GLN A 304 6.74 16.13 -32.21
CA GLN A 304 7.31 15.73 -33.49
C GLN A 304 7.62 14.23 -33.50
N LYS A 305 7.26 13.58 -34.60
CA LYS A 305 7.43 12.17 -34.94
C LYS A 305 8.90 11.87 -35.30
N PRO A 306 9.55 10.82 -34.77
CA PRO A 306 10.90 10.44 -35.21
C PRO A 306 10.89 9.78 -36.59
N SER A 307 11.78 10.28 -37.44
CA SER A 307 12.14 9.75 -38.76
C SER A 307 12.94 8.45 -38.63
N THR A 308 12.54 7.43 -39.39
CA THR A 308 13.23 6.14 -39.52
C THR A 308 14.49 6.29 -40.37
N ARG A 309 15.67 6.03 -39.80
CA ARG A 309 16.94 5.89 -40.54
C ARG A 309 17.28 4.40 -40.64
N ALA A 310 17.35 3.90 -41.87
CA ALA A 310 17.75 2.54 -42.20
C ALA A 310 19.26 2.36 -41.99
N THR A 311 19.65 1.24 -41.37
CA THR A 311 21.05 0.81 -41.26
C THR A 311 21.21 -0.49 -42.04
N THR A 312 22.02 -0.43 -43.10
CA THR A 312 22.46 -1.55 -43.93
C THR A 312 23.44 -2.42 -43.14
N ILE A 313 23.19 -3.73 -43.06
CA ILE A 313 24.15 -4.72 -42.56
C ILE A 313 24.77 -5.43 -43.76
N LYS A 314 26.11 -5.40 -43.86
CA LYS A 314 26.92 -6.28 -44.72
C LYS A 314 27.29 -7.53 -43.93
N THR A 315 27.01 -8.69 -44.50
CA THR A 315 27.53 -10.01 -44.10
C THR A 315 28.94 -10.23 -44.67
N PRO A 316 29.81 -10.97 -43.97
CA PRO A 316 30.64 -12.00 -44.60
C PRO A 316 29.83 -13.29 -44.83
#